data_AF-M9RIW1-F1
#
_entry.id   AF-M9RIW1-F1
#
_cell.length_a   1.000
_cell.length_b   1.000
_cell.length_c   1.000
_cell.angle_alpha   90.00
_cell.angle_beta   90.00
_cell.angle_gamma   90.00
#
_symmetry.space_group_name_H-M   'P 1'
#
loop_
_entity.id
_entity.type
_entity.pdbx_description
1 polymer ?
#
loop_
_entity_poly.entity_id
_entity_poly.type
_entity_poly.pdbx_seq_one_letter_code
_entity_poly.pdbx_strand_id
1 'polypeptide(L)'
;MVRRFGALPSKDRAMKNIQERLVDWFSDQEDISGYDQDALLGLDYFEAELIDSFGIMTLVMHVEKTFEVTLTEDHFQDRRFTSIQGLSEIIKEIQDVL
;
A
#
# COMPACT_ATOMS: atom_id res chain seq x y z
N MET A 1 28.68 3.19 -14.16
CA MET A 1 28.09 2.52 -12.98
C MET A 1 26.98 1.62 -13.48
N VAL A 2 27.25 0.31 -13.58
CA VAL A 2 26.32 -0.66 -14.15
C VAL A 2 25.32 -1.02 -13.05
N ARG A 3 24.10 -0.49 -13.10
CA ARG A 3 23.01 -0.97 -12.23
C ARG A 3 22.62 -2.36 -12.73
N ARG A 4 23.24 -3.38 -12.13
CA ARG A 4 22.76 -4.76 -12.27
C ARG A 4 21.45 -4.83 -11.49
N PHE A 5 20.35 -4.91 -12.23
CA PHE A 5 19.07 -5.35 -11.70
C PHE A 5 19.28 -6.75 -11.12
N GLY A 6 19.29 -6.85 -9.79
CA GLY A 6 19.15 -8.14 -9.12
C GLY A 6 17.78 -8.69 -9.49
N ALA A 7 17.76 -9.78 -10.24
CA ALA A 7 16.54 -10.47 -10.58
C ALA A 7 15.88 -10.99 -9.30
N LEU A 8 14.58 -10.71 -9.12
CA LEU A 8 13.66 -11.62 -8.45
C LEU A 8 12.25 -11.52 -9.06
N PRO A 9 11.90 -12.28 -10.09
CA PRO A 9 10.59 -12.89 -10.15
C PRO A 9 10.74 -14.27 -9.53
N SER A 10 10.71 -14.35 -8.19
CA SER A 10 10.61 -15.65 -7.54
C SER A 10 9.18 -16.18 -7.70
N LYS A 11 9.08 -17.46 -7.99
CA LYS A 11 7.94 -18.23 -8.52
C LYS A 11 6.69 -18.34 -7.62
N ASP A 12 6.50 -17.50 -6.62
CA ASP A 12 5.31 -17.53 -5.76
C ASP A 12 4.32 -16.42 -6.14
N ARG A 13 3.48 -16.72 -7.12
CA ARG A 13 2.18 -16.04 -7.25
C ARG A 13 1.17 -16.67 -6.28
N ALA A 14 1.61 -16.91 -5.04
CA ALA A 14 0.74 -17.27 -3.94
C ALA A 14 -0.20 -16.08 -3.64
N MET A 15 -1.37 -16.37 -3.07
CA MET A 15 -2.38 -15.36 -2.75
C MET A 15 -1.81 -14.36 -1.74
N LYS A 16 -1.20 -13.27 -2.21
CA LYS A 16 -0.77 -12.19 -1.33
C LYS A 16 -1.99 -11.54 -0.70
N ASN A 17 -1.94 -11.29 0.60
CA ASN A 17 -3.00 -10.56 1.29
C ASN A 17 -2.94 -9.06 0.96
N ILE A 18 -3.95 -8.28 1.39
CA ILE A 18 -4.05 -6.85 1.07
C ILE A 18 -2.81 -6.08 1.56
N GLN A 19 -2.35 -6.37 2.79
CA GLN A 19 -1.20 -5.70 3.39
C GLN A 19 0.08 -5.97 2.60
N GLU A 20 0.35 -7.23 2.22
CA GLU A 20 1.52 -7.59 1.43
C GLU A 20 1.56 -6.86 0.08
N ARG A 21 0.41 -6.69 -0.57
CA ARG A 21 0.32 -5.94 -1.83
C ARG A 21 0.54 -4.44 -1.66
N LEU A 22 0.06 -3.87 -0.56
CA LEU A 22 0.32 -2.48 -0.22
C LEU A 22 1.80 -2.27 0.12
N VAL A 23 2.41 -3.16 0.89
CA VAL A 23 3.86 -3.12 1.19
C VAL A 23 4.69 -3.23 -0.09
N ASP A 24 4.34 -4.14 -1.01
CA ASP A 24 4.99 -4.22 -2.32
C ASP A 24 4.92 -2.87 -3.05
N TRP A 25 3.73 -2.25 -3.10
CA TRP A 25 3.54 -0.95 -3.76
C TRP A 25 4.40 0.15 -3.14
N PHE A 26 4.44 0.26 -1.81
CA PHE A 26 5.29 1.22 -1.12
C PHE A 26 6.78 0.96 -1.37
N SER A 27 7.20 -0.32 -1.42
CA SER A 27 8.59 -0.69 -1.74
C SER A 27 9.02 -0.35 -3.17
N ASP A 28 8.05 -0.27 -4.09
CA ASP A 28 8.28 0.16 -5.47
C ASP A 28 8.37 1.69 -5.58
N GLN A 29 7.80 2.44 -4.64
CA GLN A 29 7.84 3.91 -4.63
C GLN A 29 9.07 4.45 -3.89
N GLU A 30 9.35 3.94 -2.69
CA GLU A 30 10.34 4.49 -1.76
C GLU A 30 11.18 3.39 -1.09
N ASP A 31 12.37 3.76 -0.59
CA ASP A 31 13.20 2.83 0.18
C ASP A 31 12.65 2.65 1.60
N ILE A 32 11.89 1.55 1.78
CA ILE A 32 11.30 1.17 3.06
C ILE A 32 12.17 0.20 3.88
N SER A 33 13.40 -0.10 3.45
CA SER A 33 14.25 -1.12 4.10
C SER A 33 14.67 -0.79 5.53
N GLY A 34 14.51 0.48 5.96
CA GLY A 34 14.77 0.94 7.31
C GLY A 34 13.67 0.61 8.34
N TYR A 35 12.51 0.17 7.89
CA TYR A 35 11.38 -0.17 8.76
C TYR A 35 11.29 -1.69 8.95
N ASP A 36 11.07 -2.13 10.19
CA ASP A 36 10.54 -3.47 10.41
C ASP A 36 9.06 -3.52 9.94
N GLN A 37 8.58 -4.73 9.67
CA GLN A 37 7.27 -4.92 9.05
C GLN A 37 6.13 -4.38 9.92
N ASP A 38 6.14 -4.65 11.22
CA ASP A 38 5.06 -4.23 12.13
C ASP A 38 5.05 -2.70 12.28
N ALA A 39 6.23 -2.09 12.37
CA ALA A 39 6.38 -0.63 12.39
C ALA A 39 5.85 0.00 11.10
N LEU A 40 6.20 -0.56 9.93
CA LEU A 40 5.73 -0.05 8.64
C LEU A 40 4.21 -0.12 8.50
N LEU A 41 3.59 -1.22 8.97
CA LEU A 41 2.14 -1.41 8.85
C LEU A 41 1.33 -0.35 9.62
N GLY A 42 1.80 0.03 10.82
CA GLY A 42 1.18 1.04 11.67
C GLY A 42 1.67 2.47 11.45
N LEU A 43 2.63 2.68 10.55
CA LEU A 43 3.24 3.98 10.28
C LEU A 43 2.23 4.91 9.60
N ASP A 44 2.19 6.17 10.05
CA ASP A 44 1.54 7.23 9.29
C ASP A 44 2.44 7.60 8.10
N TYR A 45 2.07 7.15 6.90
CA TYR A 45 2.89 7.31 5.71
C TYR A 45 2.91 8.75 5.17
N PHE A 46 2.03 9.63 5.65
CA PHE A 46 2.09 11.07 5.36
C PHE A 46 3.15 11.75 6.22
N GLU A 47 3.09 11.53 7.54
CA GLU A 47 4.04 12.09 8.49
C GLU A 47 5.46 11.55 8.27
N ALA A 48 5.57 10.30 7.81
CA ALA A 48 6.85 9.68 7.46
C ALA A 48 7.36 10.06 6.06
N GLU A 49 6.66 10.94 5.33
CA GLU A 49 7.01 11.38 3.97
C GLU A 49 7.20 10.22 2.97
N LEU A 50 6.54 9.07 3.19
CA LEU A 50 6.57 7.93 2.26
C LEU A 50 5.66 8.14 1.05
N ILE A 51 4.81 9.15 1.10
CA ILE A 51 3.92 9.54 0.01
C ILE A 51 3.83 11.07 -0.07
N ASP A 52 3.80 11.60 -1.28
CA ASP A 52 3.47 13.00 -1.53
C ASP A 52 2.04 13.13 -2.08
N SER A 53 1.63 14.36 -2.43
CA SER A 53 0.30 14.62 -2.98
C SER A 53 0.01 13.89 -4.31
N PHE A 54 1.05 13.62 -5.11
CA PHE A 54 0.91 12.85 -6.35
C PHE A 54 0.88 11.35 -6.05
N GLY A 55 1.65 10.90 -5.07
CA GLY A 55 1.66 9.54 -4.56
C GLY A 55 0.28 9.11 -4.05
N ILE A 56 -0.49 10.00 -3.41
CA ILE A 56 -1.86 9.69 -2.99
C ILE A 56 -2.71 9.29 -4.20
N MET A 57 -2.63 10.05 -5.29
CA MET A 57 -3.39 9.78 -6.51
C MET A 57 -3.01 8.41 -7.08
N THR A 58 -1.72 8.09 -7.12
CA THR A 58 -1.24 6.80 -7.65
C THR A 58 -1.56 5.62 -6.73
N LEU A 59 -1.55 5.82 -5.42
CA LEU A 59 -2.01 4.86 -4.42
C LEU A 59 -3.49 4.54 -4.61
N VAL A 60 -4.34 5.57 -4.71
CA VAL A 60 -5.79 5.39 -4.91
C VAL A 60 -6.06 4.62 -6.19
N MET A 61 -5.46 5.04 -7.32
CA MET A 61 -5.60 4.32 -8.59
C MET A 61 -5.11 2.87 -8.49
N HIS A 62 -4.02 2.62 -7.77
CA HIS A 62 -3.48 1.28 -7.56
C HIS A 62 -4.45 0.43 -6.75
N VAL A 63 -4.96 0.94 -5.63
CA VAL A 63 -5.88 0.26 -4.73
C VAL A 63 -7.17 -0.11 -5.46
N GLU A 64 -7.83 0.86 -6.08
CA GLU A 64 -9.10 0.62 -6.78
C GLU A 64 -8.95 -0.42 -7.89
N LYS A 65 -7.89 -0.30 -8.70
CA LYS A 65 -7.61 -1.25 -9.78
C LYS A 65 -7.22 -2.64 -9.28
N THR A 66 -6.46 -2.72 -8.19
CA THR A 66 -5.87 -3.99 -7.71
C THR A 66 -6.86 -4.82 -6.93
N PHE A 67 -7.71 -4.17 -6.15
CA PHE A 67 -8.66 -4.84 -5.25
C PHE A 67 -10.10 -4.76 -5.74
N GLU A 68 -10.34 -4.16 -6.91
CA GLU A 68 -11.65 -3.98 -7.54
C GLU A 68 -12.64 -3.26 -6.59
N VAL A 69 -12.14 -2.27 -5.86
CA VAL A 69 -12.91 -1.43 -4.92
C VAL A 69 -13.03 0.00 -5.44
N THR A 70 -13.97 0.77 -4.90
CA THR A 70 -14.10 2.21 -5.14
C THR A 70 -13.91 2.94 -3.82
N LEU A 71 -12.91 3.82 -3.75
CA LEU A 71 -12.73 4.69 -2.59
C LEU A 71 -13.62 5.94 -2.74
N THR A 72 -14.13 6.44 -1.62
CA THR A 72 -15.08 7.56 -1.58
C THR A 72 -14.52 8.64 -0.68
N GLU A 73 -15.15 9.82 -0.68
CA GLU A 73 -14.78 10.93 0.21
C GLU A 73 -14.76 10.51 1.68
N ASP A 74 -15.72 9.68 2.11
CA ASP A 74 -15.79 9.17 3.48
C ASP A 74 -14.56 8.33 3.83
N HIS A 75 -14.06 7.50 2.90
CA HIS A 75 -12.85 6.70 3.11
C HIS A 75 -11.59 7.58 3.22
N PHE A 76 -11.53 8.72 2.51
CA PHE A 76 -10.40 9.65 2.60
C PHE A 76 -10.39 10.46 3.91
N GLN A 77 -11.55 10.65 4.52
CA GLN A 77 -11.67 11.31 5.83
C GLN A 77 -11.47 10.33 7.00
N ASP A 78 -11.43 9.03 6.73
CA ASP A 78 -11.15 8.01 7.73
C ASP A 78 -9.69 8.10 8.18
N ARG A 79 -9.48 8.21 9.50
CA ARG A 79 -8.13 8.25 10.10
C ARG A 79 -7.30 7.00 9.78
N ARG A 80 -7.95 5.87 9.53
CA ARG A 80 -7.28 4.62 9.15
C ARG A 80 -6.59 4.73 7.79
N PHE A 81 -7.03 5.65 6.93
CA PHE A 81 -6.44 5.82 5.61
C PHE A 81 -4.94 6.05 5.68
N THR A 82 -4.43 6.74 6.72
CA THR A 82 -3.02 7.17 6.82
C THR A 82 -2.00 6.06 7.11
N SER A 83 -2.43 4.81 7.27
CA SER A 83 -1.54 3.66 7.51
C SER A 83 -1.84 2.49 6.58
N ILE A 84 -0.85 1.63 6.33
CA ILE A 84 -1.05 0.43 5.50
C ILE A 84 -2.05 -0.52 6.18
N GLN A 85 -1.94 -0.69 7.50
CA GLN A 85 -2.88 -1.49 8.26
C GLN A 85 -4.30 -0.95 8.12
N GLY A 86 -4.52 0.33 8.40
CA GLY A 86 -5.85 0.92 8.35
C GLY A 86 -6.44 0.94 6.93
N LEU A 87 -5.64 1.24 5.91
CA LEU A 87 -6.07 1.12 4.52
C LEU A 87 -6.46 -0.32 4.15
N SER A 88 -5.73 -1.31 4.65
CA SER A 88 -6.08 -2.73 4.43
C SER A 88 -7.42 -3.12 5.06
N GLU A 89 -7.75 -2.54 6.22
CA GLU A 89 -9.04 -2.73 6.89
C GLU A 89 -10.18 -2.07 6.09
N ILE A 90 -9.99 -0.84 5.62
CA ILE A 90 -10.96 -0.14 4.76
C ILE A 90 -11.26 -0.96 3.50
N ILE A 91 -10.22 -1.44 2.80
CA ILE A 91 -10.39 -2.25 1.58
C ILE A 91 -11.19 -3.52 1.88
N LYS A 92 -10.88 -4.19 2.99
CA LYS A 92 -11.58 -5.40 3.40
C LYS A 92 -13.05 -5.12 3.72
N GLU A 93 -13.36 -4.04 4.43
CA GLU A 93 -14.75 -3.63 4.72
C GLU A 93 -15.54 -3.38 3.44
N ILE A 94 -14.94 -2.74 2.44
CA ILE A 94 -15.60 -2.52 1.14
C ILE A 94 -15.89 -3.86 0.44
N GLN A 95 -14.94 -4.79 0.46
CA GLN A 95 -15.10 -6.12 -0.16
C GLN A 95 -16.14 -6.99 0.55
N ASP A 96 -16.27 -6.89 1.88
CA ASP A 96 -17.22 -7.68 2.67
C ASP A 96 -18.69 -7.21 2.48
N VAL A 97 -18.91 -6.01 1.92
CA VAL A 97 -20.25 -5.43 1.64
C VAL A 97 -20.79 -5.83 0.25
N LEU A 98 -19.96 -6.42 -0.62
CA LEU A 98 -20.32 -6.89 -1.96
C LEU A 98 -20.77 -8.35 -1.96
#